data_AF-A0A5P1EBM5-F1
#
_entry.id   AF-A0A5P1EBM5-F1
#
_cell.length_a   1.000
_cell.length_b   1.000
_cell.length_c   1.000
_cell.angle_alpha   90.00
_cell.angle_beta   90.00
_cell.angle_gamma   90.00
#
_symmetry.space_group_name_H-M   'P 1'
#
loop_
_entity.id
_entity.type
_entity.pdbx_description
1 polymer ?
#
loop_
_entity_poly.entity_id
_entity_poly.type
_entity_poly.pdbx_seq_one_letter_code
_entity_poly.pdbx_strand_id
1 'polypeptide(L)'
;MAVEGMVYCQSCSQAGSWSLTGARPLPSAKVGISCRDHKHRVGFYKSVKTDNNGYFYCPLEGLDLKKYYEGELVHACRVRLISSPNVECNLLTNINGGIEGSMLRDVNKTSAGEGYKTVIYSAGPLAFHPAYCPPEDHY
;
A
#
# COMPACT_ATOMS: atom_id res chain seq x y z
N MET A 1 -10.77 -12.12 -4.77
CA MET A 1 -10.27 -11.28 -3.66
C MET A 1 -9.30 -10.25 -4.20
N ALA A 2 -9.21 -9.10 -3.54
CA ALA A 2 -8.34 -8.02 -3.96
C ALA A 2 -7.76 -7.27 -2.76
N VAL A 3 -6.68 -6.55 -3.01
CA VAL A 3 -6.07 -5.61 -2.05
C VAL A 3 -6.26 -4.20 -2.58
N GLU A 4 -6.71 -3.29 -1.74
CA GLU A 4 -6.77 -1.87 -2.02
C GLU A 4 -5.97 -1.05 -1.01
N GLY A 5 -5.62 0.18 -1.38
CA GLY A 5 -5.00 1.12 -0.47
C GLY A 5 -4.74 2.46 -1.11
N MET A 6 -4.28 3.40 -0.29
CA MET A 6 -3.90 4.74 -0.70
C MET A 6 -2.39 4.93 -0.54
N VAL A 7 -1.78 5.66 -1.47
CA VAL A 7 -0.41 6.15 -1.36
C VAL A 7 -0.43 7.66 -1.39
N TYR A 8 0.28 8.26 -0.45
CA TYR A 8 0.38 9.70 -0.29
C TYR A 8 1.82 10.19 -0.44
N CYS A 9 1.93 11.48 -0.69
CA CYS A 9 3.11 12.27 -0.44
C CYS A 9 2.92 13.02 0.88
N GLN A 10 3.78 12.76 1.86
CA GLN A 10 3.73 13.43 3.16
C GLN A 10 3.99 14.93 3.01
N SER A 11 3.37 15.75 3.86
CA SER A 11 3.71 17.18 3.95
C SER A 11 5.09 17.38 4.58
N CYS A 12 5.84 18.38 4.13
CA CYS A 12 7.10 18.79 4.75
C CYS A 12 6.94 19.22 6.21
N SER A 13 5.81 19.83 6.57
CA SER A 13 5.49 20.18 7.96
C SER A 13 5.36 18.98 8.90
N GLN A 14 5.26 17.77 8.35
CA GLN A 14 5.16 16.51 9.10
C GLN A 14 6.40 15.62 8.89
N ALA A 15 7.49 16.18 8.34
CA ALA A 15 8.73 15.46 8.13
C ALA A 15 9.25 14.80 9.41
N GLY A 16 9.68 13.53 9.30
CA GLY A 16 10.16 12.74 10.43
C GLY A 16 9.07 12.24 11.38
N SER A 17 7.79 12.54 11.12
CA SER A 17 6.65 12.04 11.89
C SER A 17 5.91 10.90 11.18
N TRP A 18 5.01 10.24 11.92
CA TRP A 18 4.08 9.23 11.38
C TRP A 18 2.78 9.82 10.82
N SER A 19 2.65 11.15 10.83
CA SER A 19 1.43 11.86 10.49
C SER A 19 1.26 12.02 8.98
N LEU A 20 0.01 11.88 8.52
CA LEU A 20 -0.41 12.16 7.15
C LEU A 20 -1.20 13.47 7.03
N THR A 21 -1.17 14.33 8.05
CA THR A 21 -1.84 15.63 8.01
C THR A 21 -1.25 16.49 6.89
N GLY A 22 -2.11 17.01 6.01
CA GLY A 22 -1.69 17.78 4.83
C GLY A 22 -1.04 16.96 3.71
N ALA A 23 -1.01 15.63 3.83
CA ALA A 23 -0.46 14.76 2.80
C ALA A 23 -1.35 14.79 1.54
N ARG A 24 -0.72 14.72 0.37
CA ARG A 24 -1.41 14.76 -0.93
C ARG A 24 -1.41 13.38 -1.57
N PRO A 25 -2.49 12.95 -2.24
CA PRO A 25 -2.48 11.66 -2.91
C PRO A 25 -1.40 11.61 -3.99
N LEU A 26 -0.72 10.46 -4.11
CA LEU A 26 0.45 10.33 -4.96
C LEU A 26 0.14 9.42 -6.17
N PRO A 27 -0.04 10.00 -7.37
CA PRO A 27 -0.38 9.24 -8.56
C PRO A 27 0.79 8.46 -9.13
N SER A 28 0.49 7.36 -9.82
CA SER A 28 1.47 6.49 -10.50
C SER A 28 2.59 5.92 -9.60
N ALA A 29 2.43 5.99 -8.27
CA ALA A 29 3.33 5.36 -7.32
C ALA A 29 3.24 3.84 -7.44
N LYS A 30 4.38 3.17 -7.48
CA LYS A 30 4.47 1.71 -7.59
C LYS A 30 4.50 1.08 -6.21
N VAL A 31 3.57 0.15 -5.99
CA VAL A 31 3.50 -0.66 -4.77
C VAL A 31 3.63 -2.15 -5.11
N GLY A 32 4.21 -2.90 -4.19
CA GLY A 32 4.42 -4.34 -4.29
C GLY A 32 3.61 -5.08 -3.24
N ILE A 33 2.82 -6.05 -3.67
CA ILE A 33 2.07 -6.95 -2.82
C ILE A 33 2.79 -8.29 -2.85
N SER A 34 3.24 -8.77 -1.69
CA SER A 34 3.88 -10.07 -1.53
C SER A 34 3.12 -10.90 -0.51
N CYS A 35 2.84 -12.16 -0.82
CA CYS A 35 2.22 -13.10 0.12
C CYS A 35 3.16 -14.27 0.41
N ARG A 36 3.26 -14.64 1.69
CA ARG A 36 4.11 -15.73 2.17
C ARG A 36 3.30 -16.99 2.43
N ASP A 37 3.73 -18.13 1.89
CA ASP A 37 3.12 -19.43 2.17
C ASP A 37 3.32 -19.85 3.64
N HIS A 38 2.68 -20.95 4.04
CA HIS A 38 2.85 -21.57 5.36
C HIS A 38 4.30 -21.95 5.71
N LYS A 39 5.23 -21.97 4.74
CA LYS A 39 6.68 -22.17 4.96
C LYS A 39 7.45 -20.85 5.02
N HIS A 40 6.74 -19.73 5.14
CA HIS A 40 7.27 -18.36 5.15
C HIS A 40 8.01 -17.94 3.87
N ARG A 41 7.82 -18.63 2.75
CA ARG A 41 8.42 -18.28 1.45
C ARG A 41 7.47 -17.40 0.65
N VAL A 42 8.00 -16.46 -0.14
CA VAL A 42 7.16 -15.64 -1.03
C VAL A 42 6.55 -16.55 -2.09
N GLY A 43 5.27 -16.87 -1.94
CA GLY A 43 4.52 -17.73 -2.85
C GLY A 43 3.77 -16.94 -3.93
N PHE A 44 3.64 -15.63 -3.74
CA PHE A 44 2.98 -14.73 -4.69
C PHE A 44 3.58 -13.33 -4.60
N TYR A 45 3.76 -12.70 -5.75
CA TYR A 45 4.16 -11.30 -5.86
C TYR A 45 3.45 -10.64 -7.03
N LYS A 46 2.92 -9.44 -6.80
CA LYS A 46 2.34 -8.58 -7.84
C LYS A 46 2.65 -7.13 -7.54
N SER A 47 2.97 -6.34 -8.56
CA SER A 47 3.16 -4.91 -8.42
C SER A 47 2.11 -4.14 -9.21
N VAL A 48 1.57 -3.08 -8.63
CA VAL A 48 0.60 -2.19 -9.28
C VAL A 48 1.01 -0.74 -9.10
N LYS A 49 0.46 0.13 -9.94
CA LYS A 49 0.60 1.58 -9.81
C LYS A 49 -0.69 2.17 -9.25
N THR A 50 -0.57 3.27 -8.52
CA THR A 50 -1.73 4.06 -8.11
C THR A 50 -2.31 4.83 -9.30
N ASP A 51 -3.62 5.06 -9.23
CA ASP A 51 -4.35 5.92 -10.14
C ASP A 51 -4.06 7.41 -9.88
N ASN A 52 -4.78 8.30 -10.57
CA ASN A 52 -4.60 9.75 -10.44
C ASN A 52 -4.93 10.29 -9.03
N ASN A 53 -5.68 9.53 -8.23
CA ASN A 53 -6.08 9.88 -6.87
C ASN A 53 -5.18 9.20 -5.82
N GLY A 54 -4.07 8.59 -6.22
CA GLY A 54 -3.19 7.86 -5.30
C GLY A 54 -3.78 6.56 -4.77
N TYR A 55 -4.90 6.10 -5.33
CA TYR A 55 -5.55 4.85 -4.95
C TYR A 55 -5.00 3.70 -5.80
N PHE A 56 -4.82 2.52 -5.22
CA PHE A 56 -4.55 1.31 -5.99
C PHE A 56 -5.55 0.21 -5.65
N TYR A 57 -5.87 -0.58 -6.66
CA TYR A 57 -6.64 -1.81 -6.55
C TYR A 57 -5.89 -2.95 -7.24
N CYS A 58 -5.65 -4.04 -6.52
CA CYS A 58 -4.89 -5.17 -6.99
C CYS A 58 -5.67 -6.47 -6.80
N PRO A 59 -6.29 -7.01 -7.87
CA PRO A 59 -6.83 -8.36 -7.87
C PRO A 59 -5.71 -9.37 -7.59
N LEU A 60 -5.91 -10.27 -6.63
CA LEU A 60 -4.97 -11.36 -6.31
C LEU A 60 -5.28 -12.62 -7.15
N GLU A 61 -5.48 -12.43 -8.45
CA GLU A 61 -5.67 -13.51 -9.41
C GLU A 61 -4.42 -14.39 -9.49
N GLY A 62 -4.60 -15.71 -9.49
CA GLY A 62 -3.50 -16.68 -9.50
C GLY A 62 -2.89 -16.96 -8.11
N LEU A 63 -3.41 -16.35 -7.03
CA LEU A 63 -3.04 -16.74 -5.68
C LEU A 63 -3.61 -18.12 -5.36
N ASP A 64 -2.73 -19.10 -5.16
CA ASP A 64 -3.12 -20.46 -4.76
C ASP A 64 -3.52 -20.49 -3.27
N LEU A 65 -4.82 -20.33 -3.02
CA LEU A 65 -5.39 -20.29 -1.68
C LEU A 65 -5.16 -21.57 -0.88
N LYS A 66 -4.92 -22.72 -1.54
CA LYS A 66 -4.63 -23.99 -0.85
C LYS A 66 -3.32 -23.96 -0.08
N LYS A 67 -2.44 -22.99 -0.35
CA LYS A 67 -1.14 -22.81 0.33
C LYS A 67 -1.21 -21.97 1.59
N TYR A 68 -2.38 -21.39 1.90
CA TYR A 68 -2.63 -20.50 3.01
C TYR A 68 -3.76 -21.08 3.88
N TYR A 69 -3.66 -21.01 5.20
CA TYR A 69 -4.78 -21.43 6.05
C TYR A 69 -5.91 -20.39 5.99
N GLU A 70 -7.14 -20.87 6.22
CA GLU A 70 -8.34 -20.04 6.24
C GLU A 70 -8.21 -18.96 7.32
N GLY A 71 -8.32 -17.68 6.94
CA GLY A 71 -8.10 -16.54 7.85
C GLY A 71 -6.66 -16.01 7.93
N GLU A 72 -5.66 -16.69 7.34
CA GLU A 72 -4.26 -16.24 7.39
C GLU A 72 -3.89 -15.23 6.31
N LEU A 73 -4.72 -15.00 5.28
CA LEU A 73 -4.37 -14.09 4.17
C LEU A 73 -4.01 -12.68 4.64
N VAL A 74 -4.72 -12.18 5.65
CA VAL A 74 -4.46 -10.89 6.31
C VAL A 74 -3.07 -10.85 6.96
N HIS A 75 -2.60 -12.01 7.44
CA HIS A 75 -1.30 -12.20 8.06
C HIS A 75 -0.20 -12.60 7.06
N ALA A 76 -0.55 -13.23 5.96
CA ALA A 76 0.38 -13.77 4.97
C ALA A 76 0.84 -12.73 3.95
N CYS A 77 -0.04 -11.80 3.59
CA CYS A 77 0.25 -10.76 2.61
C CYS A 77 0.76 -9.47 3.27
N ARG A 78 1.64 -8.78 2.55
CA ARG A 78 2.22 -7.49 2.93
C ARG A 78 2.28 -6.57 1.71
N VAL A 79 2.00 -5.28 1.90
CA VAL A 79 2.14 -4.26 0.86
C VAL A 79 3.34 -3.37 1.16
N ARG A 80 4.21 -3.16 0.19
CA ARG A 80 5.40 -2.30 0.30
C ARG A 80 5.41 -1.25 -0.78
N LEU A 81 5.97 -0.09 -0.46
CA LEU A 81 6.34 0.91 -1.43
C LEU A 81 7.54 0.41 -2.25
N ILE A 82 7.49 0.61 -3.57
CA ILE A 82 8.60 0.27 -4.47
C ILE A 82 9.26 1.55 -4.96
N SER A 83 8.48 2.42 -5.60
CA SER A 83 9.01 3.65 -6.17
C SER A 83 7.90 4.66 -6.44
N SER A 84 8.29 5.93 -6.55
CA SER A 84 7.44 7.02 -7.01
C SER A 84 8.06 7.63 -8.27
N PRO A 85 7.26 7.95 -9.31
CA PRO A 85 7.75 8.69 -10.46
C PRO A 85 7.92 10.19 -10.17
N ASN A 86 7.36 10.70 -9.07
CA ASN A 86 7.49 12.10 -8.70
C ASN A 86 8.83 12.31 -7.98
N VAL A 87 9.76 13.01 -8.63
CA VAL A 87 11.10 13.32 -8.08
C VAL A 87 11.05 14.16 -6.82
N GLU A 88 10.01 14.99 -6.67
CA GLU A 88 9.79 15.80 -5.47
C GLU A 88 9.28 14.96 -4.30
N CYS A 89 8.81 13.72 -4.55
CA CYS A 89 8.24 12.85 -3.53
C CYS A 89 8.50 11.37 -3.81
N ASN A 90 9.75 10.97 -3.66
CA ASN A 90 10.24 9.63 -3.95
C ASN A 90 11.02 8.97 -2.82
N LEU A 91 11.14 9.61 -1.66
CA LEU A 91 11.83 9.02 -0.51
C LEU A 91 10.91 8.01 0.18
N LEU A 92 11.35 6.76 0.29
CA LEU A 92 10.60 5.72 0.97
C LEU A 92 10.45 6.04 2.45
N THR A 93 9.27 5.80 3.01
CA THR A 93 9.04 5.86 4.46
C THR A 93 8.45 4.57 4.98
N ASN A 94 8.64 4.31 6.26
CA ASN A 94 8.00 3.18 6.91
C ASN A 94 6.60 3.51 7.46
N ILE A 95 5.98 4.65 7.09
CA ILE A 95 4.64 5.03 7.56
C ILE A 95 3.66 3.90 7.23
N ASN A 96 2.96 3.41 8.26
CA ASN A 96 2.07 2.24 8.18
C ASN A 96 2.70 0.98 7.58
N GLY A 97 4.02 0.81 7.73
CA GLY A 97 4.78 -0.33 7.21
C GLY A 97 5.16 -0.19 5.74
N GLY A 98 5.29 1.03 5.20
CA GLY A 98 5.65 1.25 3.80
C GLY A 98 6.93 0.54 3.32
N ILE A 99 7.92 0.36 4.20
CA ILE A 99 9.18 -0.36 3.90
C ILE A 99 9.09 -1.82 4.36
N GLU A 100 8.73 -2.04 5.63
CA GLU A 100 8.74 -3.38 6.24
C GLU A 100 7.62 -4.27 5.69
N GLY A 101 6.52 -3.67 5.25
CA GLY A 101 5.31 -4.31 4.76
C GLY A 101 4.11 -3.94 5.60
N SER A 102 3.16 -3.21 5.00
CA SER A 102 1.86 -2.92 5.60
C SER A 102 1.04 -4.19 5.73
N MET A 103 0.46 -4.38 6.90
CA MET A 103 -0.43 -5.48 7.17
C MET A 103 -1.80 -5.20 6.55
N LEU A 104 -2.41 -6.23 5.97
CA LEU A 104 -3.75 -6.11 5.43
C LEU A 104 -4.76 -6.09 6.58
N ARG A 105 -5.90 -5.45 6.34
CA ARG A 105 -7.05 -5.44 7.24
C ARG A 105 -8.29 -5.85 6.47
N ASP A 106 -9.09 -6.72 7.09
CA ASP A 106 -10.43 -6.99 6.58
C ASP A 106 -11.33 -5.82 6.99
N VAL A 107 -11.86 -5.12 6.00
CA VAL A 107 -12.75 -3.97 6.20
C VAL A 107 -14.21 -4.35 5.92
N ASN A 108 -14.54 -5.66 5.86
CA ASN A 108 -15.84 -6.21 5.51
C ASN A 108 -16.40 -5.64 4.18
N LYS A 109 -15.50 -5.23 3.28
CA LYS A 109 -15.85 -4.65 1.99
C LYS A 109 -15.91 -5.76 0.96
N THR A 110 -17.03 -5.81 0.24
CA THR A 110 -17.19 -6.70 -0.90
C THR A 110 -17.55 -5.88 -2.12
N SER A 111 -16.87 -6.12 -3.24
CA SER A 111 -17.32 -5.64 -4.54
C SER A 111 -18.17 -6.72 -5.20
N ALA A 112 -19.38 -6.34 -5.60
CA ALA A 112 -20.25 -7.17 -6.42
C ALA A 112 -20.05 -6.77 -7.89
N GLY A 113 -19.36 -7.60 -8.66
CA GLY A 113 -19.27 -7.48 -10.12
C GLY A 113 -19.70 -8.80 -10.74
N GLU A 114 -20.51 -8.74 -11.81
CA GLU A 114 -20.92 -9.87 -12.67
C GLU A 114 -21.17 -11.21 -11.94
N GLY A 115 -21.95 -11.18 -10.86
CA GLY A 115 -22.43 -12.40 -10.18
C GLY A 115 -21.49 -13.01 -9.13
N TYR A 116 -20.30 -12.44 -8.86
CA TYR A 116 -19.39 -12.92 -7.81
C TYR A 116 -19.04 -11.81 -6.79
N LYS A 117 -19.09 -12.16 -5.49
CA LYS A 117 -18.66 -11.29 -4.40
C LYS A 117 -17.14 -11.39 -4.24
N THR A 118 -16.43 -10.30 -4.48
CA THR A 118 -14.99 -10.21 -4.23
C THR A 118 -14.72 -9.56 -2.88
N VAL A 119 -14.13 -10.32 -1.95
CA VAL A 119 -13.62 -9.79 -0.68
C VAL A 119 -12.45 -8.84 -0.94
N ILE A 120 -12.50 -7.65 -0.34
CA ILE A 120 -11.48 -6.61 -0.47
C ILE A 120 -10.79 -6.41 0.88
N TYR A 121 -9.47 -6.54 0.86
CA TYR A 121 -8.60 -6.22 1.99
C TYR A 121 -8.00 -4.83 1.80
N SER A 122 -7.92 -4.06 2.88
CA SER A 122 -7.34 -2.72 2.87
C SER A 122 -5.93 -2.77 3.44
N ALA A 123 -4.96 -2.21 2.73
CA ALA A 123 -3.66 -1.85 3.28
C ALA A 123 -3.77 -0.47 3.94
N GLY A 124 -3.06 -0.26 5.05
CA GLY A 124 -2.96 1.06 5.66
C GLY A 124 -2.41 2.09 4.66
N PRO A 125 -2.81 3.37 4.76
CA PRO A 125 -2.35 4.39 3.83
C PRO A 125 -0.82 4.50 3.92
N LEU A 126 -0.15 4.30 2.80
CA LEU A 126 1.30 4.37 2.70
C LEU A 126 1.71 5.78 2.29
N ALA A 127 2.94 6.18 2.57
CA ALA A 127 3.42 7.47 2.12
C ALA A 127 4.90 7.49 1.73
N PHE A 128 5.21 8.28 0.71
CA PHE A 128 6.55 8.75 0.44
C PHE A 128 6.78 10.08 1.16
N HIS A 129 8.05 10.35 1.46
CA HIS A 129 8.49 11.64 1.95
C HIS A 129 8.94 12.52 0.77
N PRO A 130 8.73 13.84 0.85
CA PRO A 130 9.29 14.77 -0.12
C PRO A 130 10.82 14.68 -0.15
N ALA A 131 11.41 14.83 -1.34
CA ALA A 131 12.86 14.78 -1.50
C ALA A 131 13.55 16.02 -0.91
N TYR A 132 12.85 17.16 -0.92
CA TYR A 132 13.34 18.43 -0.41
C TYR A 132 12.24 19.13 0.41
N CYS A 133 12.57 19.50 1.64
CA CYS A 133 11.73 20.28 2.53
C CYS A 133 12.53 21.48 3.02
N PRO A 134 12.35 22.67 2.43
CA PRO A 134 12.99 23.87 2.94
C PRO A 134 12.43 24.18 4.35
N PRO A 135 13.26 24.71 5.26
CA PRO A 135 12.76 25.21 6.54
C PRO A 135 11.71 26.30 6.29
N GLU A 136 10.65 26.32 7.10
CA GLU A 136 9.65 27.39 7.04
C GLU A 136 10.32 28.71 7.47
N ASP A 137 10.32 29.71 6.58
CA ASP A 137 10.79 31.05 6.89
C ASP A 137 9.84 31.69 7.91
N HIS A 138 10.24 31.73 9.18
CA HIS A 138 9.58 32.50 10.22
C HIS A 138 10.08 33.95 10.17
N TYR A 139 9.51 34.79 9.28
CA TYR A 139 9.68 36.25 9.31
C TYR A 139 8.41 36.94 9.84
#